data_AF-A0A6A9SVY0-F1
#
_entry.id   AF-A0A6A9SVY0-F1
#
_cell.length_a   1.000
_cell.length_b   1.000
_cell.length_c   1.000
_cell.angle_alpha   90.00
_cell.angle_beta   90.00
_cell.angle_gamma   90.00
#
_symmetry.space_group_name_H-M   'P 1'
#
loop_
_entity.id
_entity.type
_entity.pdbx_description
1 polymer ?
#
loop_
_entity_poly.entity_id
_entity_poly.type
_entity_poly.pdbx_seq_one_letter_code
_entity_poly.pdbx_strand_id
1 'polypeptide(L)'
;MRLNVPDDANKDEAAAIAAVIRAHVNADGDDEDEETTDWNDRRWRFSGRVDSLQGRRIRTPAGAPDDAWSAAGRTERMPFR
;
A
#
# COMPACT_ATOMS: atom_id res chain seq x y z
N MET A 1 4.64 8.61 9.27
CA MET A 1 4.89 9.87 8.53
C MET A 1 4.80 11.03 9.51
N ARG A 2 5.79 11.92 9.56
CA ARG A 2 5.75 13.11 10.41
C ARG A 2 5.77 14.33 9.49
N LEU A 3 4.67 15.07 9.49
CA LEU A 3 4.52 16.23 8.64
C LEU A 3 5.07 17.46 9.34
N ASN A 4 5.91 18.23 8.66
CA ASN A 4 6.36 19.53 9.15
C ASN A 4 5.63 20.60 8.36
N VAL A 5 4.79 21.37 9.05
CA VAL A 5 4.08 22.52 8.48
C VAL A 5 4.90 23.75 8.87
N PRO A 6 5.25 24.63 7.93
CA PRO A 6 5.94 25.87 8.25
C PRO A 6 5.17 26.68 9.30
N ASP A 7 5.87 27.22 10.30
CA ASP A 7 5.25 27.99 11.39
C ASP A 7 4.58 29.29 10.89
N ASP A 8 4.98 29.77 9.71
CA ASP A 8 4.45 30.95 9.03
C ASP A 8 3.37 30.64 7.99
N ALA A 9 2.96 29.38 7.84
CA ALA A 9 1.92 28.98 6.89
C ALA A 9 0.59 29.66 7.23
N ASN A 10 0.05 30.40 6.27
CA ASN A 10 -1.28 30.96 6.42
C ASN A 10 -2.36 29.87 6.25
N LYS A 11 -3.62 30.21 6.52
CA LYS A 11 -4.75 29.26 6.48
C LYS A 11 -4.93 28.60 5.11
N ASP A 12 -4.70 29.36 4.03
CA ASP A 12 -4.87 28.86 2.66
C ASP A 12 -3.74 27.89 2.30
N GLU A 13 -2.50 28.21 2.71
CA GLU A 13 -1.34 27.34 2.53
C GLU A 13 -1.46 26.04 3.33
N ALA A 14 -1.88 26.12 4.59
CA ALA A 14 -2.14 24.94 5.42
C ALA A 14 -3.25 24.05 4.82
N ALA A 15 -4.29 24.66 4.26
CA ALA A 15 -5.37 23.94 3.58
C ALA A 15 -4.87 23.26 2.29
N ALA A 16 -4.01 23.91 1.51
CA ALA A 16 -3.41 23.34 0.31
C ALA A 16 -2.53 22.13 0.65
N ILE A 17 -1.68 22.23 1.68
CA ILE A 17 -0.85 21.12 2.16
C ILE A 17 -1.73 19.95 2.59
N ALA A 18 -2.78 20.20 3.38
CA ALA A 18 -3.72 19.17 3.81
C ALA A 18 -4.47 18.51 2.62
N ALA A 19 -4.85 19.30 1.62
CA ALA A 19 -5.53 18.80 0.42
C ALA A 19 -4.61 17.87 -0.41
N VAL A 20 -3.35 18.25 -0.61
CA VAL A 20 -2.37 17.43 -1.31
C VAL A 20 -2.11 16.12 -0.58
N ILE A 21 -1.96 16.15 0.75
CA ILE A 21 -1.75 14.93 1.54
C ILE A 21 -2.97 14.03 1.47
N ARG A 22 -4.19 14.58 1.61
CA ARG A 22 -5.42 13.79 1.45
C ARG A 22 -5.52 13.19 0.06
N ALA A 23 -5.22 13.95 -0.99
CA ALA A 23 -5.23 13.44 -2.36
C ALA A 23 -4.20 12.31 -2.54
N HIS A 24 -3.00 12.45 -1.95
CA HIS A 24 -1.97 11.42 -2.00
C HIS A 24 -2.39 10.14 -1.26
N VAL A 25 -2.90 10.28 -0.03
CA VAL A 25 -3.39 9.13 0.76
C VAL A 25 -4.58 8.44 0.10
N ASN A 26 -5.51 9.21 -0.46
CA ASN A 26 -6.68 8.64 -1.15
C ASN A 26 -6.29 8.00 -2.48
N ALA A 27 -5.25 8.48 -3.17
CA ALA A 27 -4.74 7.85 -4.39
C ALA A 27 -4.14 6.46 -4.11
N ASP A 28 -3.59 6.24 -2.91
CA ASP A 28 -3.10 4.91 -2.50
C ASP A 28 -4.22 4.01 -1.94
N GLY A 29 -5.32 4.58 -1.44
CA GLY A 29 -6.44 3.87 -0.81
C GLY A 29 -7.55 3.37 -1.73
N ASP A 30 -7.65 3.87 -2.97
CA ASP A 30 -8.74 3.50 -3.91
C ASP A 30 -8.56 2.09 -4.52
N ASP A 31 -7.38 1.47 -4.35
CA ASP A 31 -7.05 0.09 -4.73
C ASP A 31 -7.06 -0.90 -3.55
N GLU A 32 -7.41 -0.46 -2.34
CA GLU A 32 -7.72 -1.35 -1.23
C GLU A 32 -9.19 -1.77 -1.35
N ASP A 33 -9.43 -2.71 -2.29
CA ASP A 33 -10.63 -3.56 -2.28
C ASP A 33 -10.92 -3.95 -0.83
N GLU A 34 -12.07 -3.50 -0.30
CA GLU A 34 -12.58 -3.74 1.06
C GLU A 34 -12.07 -5.06 1.63
N GLU A 35 -11.36 -4.99 2.76
CA GLU A 35 -10.97 -6.05 3.71
C GLU A 35 -11.50 -7.46 3.35
N THR A 36 -11.03 -8.01 2.23
CA THR A 36 -11.32 -9.39 1.88
C THR A 36 -10.30 -10.18 2.68
N THR A 37 -10.78 -10.81 3.75
CA THR A 37 -10.01 -11.70 4.63
C THR A 37 -9.32 -12.84 3.84
N ASP A 38 -9.60 -12.97 2.54
CA ASP A 38 -9.01 -13.95 1.65
C ASP A 38 -8.34 -13.33 0.42
N TRP A 39 -7.15 -13.85 0.19
CA TRP A 39 -6.28 -13.68 -0.95
C TRP A 39 -6.87 -14.11 -2.32
N ASN A 40 -7.96 -14.88 -2.35
CA ASN A 40 -8.51 -15.50 -3.57
C ASN A 40 -8.54 -14.61 -4.82
N ASP A 41 -9.11 -13.43 -4.76
CA ASP A 41 -9.30 -12.57 -5.94
C ASP A 41 -8.14 -11.60 -6.20
N ARG A 42 -7.28 -11.39 -5.19
CA ARG A 42 -6.20 -10.39 -5.19
C ARG A 42 -4.78 -10.96 -5.28
N ARG A 43 -4.60 -12.28 -5.14
CA ARG A 43 -3.29 -12.97 -5.18
C ARG A 43 -2.47 -12.69 -6.42
N TRP A 44 -3.11 -12.75 -7.58
CA TRP A 44 -2.43 -12.58 -8.86
C TRP A 44 -1.92 -11.14 -9.02
N ARG A 45 -2.74 -10.15 -8.64
CA ARG A 45 -2.35 -8.74 -8.62
C ARG A 45 -1.18 -8.48 -7.68
N PHE A 46 -1.24 -8.99 -6.44
CA PHE A 46 -0.16 -8.83 -5.48
C PHE A 46 1.15 -9.47 -5.95
N SER A 47 1.11 -10.73 -6.40
CA SER A 47 2.30 -11.41 -6.97
C SER A 47 2.90 -10.65 -8.16
N GLY A 48 2.06 -10.07 -9.03
CA GLY A 48 2.53 -9.25 -10.16
C GLY A 48 3.17 -7.93 -9.72
N ARG A 49 2.62 -7.29 -8.68
CA ARG A 49 3.18 -6.07 -8.09
C ARG A 49 4.54 -6.35 -7.43
N VAL A 50 4.69 -7.48 -6.74
CA VAL A 50 5.99 -7.90 -6.17
C VAL A 50 7.02 -8.19 -7.25
N ASP A 51 6.64 -8.84 -8.36
CA ASP A 51 7.53 -9.05 -9.52
C ASP A 51 7.97 -7.70 -10.12
N SER A 52 7.03 -6.76 -10.27
CA SER A 52 7.30 -5.45 -10.87
C SER A 52 8.16 -4.54 -10.00
N LEU A 53 7.95 -4.53 -8.68
CA LEU A 53 8.64 -3.63 -7.74
C LEU A 53 9.93 -4.25 -7.16
N GLN A 54 9.94 -5.56 -6.92
CA GLN A 54 11.06 -6.25 -6.27
C GLN A 54 11.84 -7.16 -7.22
N GLY A 55 11.44 -7.27 -8.50
CA GLY A 55 12.09 -8.15 -9.47
C GLY A 55 11.96 -9.64 -9.14
N ARG A 56 11.00 -10.02 -8.28
CA ARG A 56 10.87 -11.38 -7.76
C ARG A 56 9.47 -11.91 -7.91
N ARG A 57 9.37 -13.09 -8.52
CA ARG A 57 8.10 -13.80 -8.71
C ARG A 57 7.80 -14.71 -7.53
N ILE A 58 6.74 -14.41 -6.80
CA ILE A 58 6.32 -15.15 -5.61
C ILE A 58 4.90 -15.71 -5.76
N ARG A 59 4.58 -16.73 -4.95
CA ARG A 59 3.22 -17.19 -4.74
C ARG A 59 2.78 -16.81 -3.32
N THR A 60 1.64 -16.13 -3.20
CA THR A 60 1.07 -15.81 -1.88
C THR A 60 0.34 -17.04 -1.30
N PRO A 61 0.81 -17.59 -0.16
CA PRO A 61 0.15 -18.72 0.50
C PRO A 61 -1.11 -18.27 1.27
N ALA A 62 -2.02 -19.21 1.54
CA ALA A 62 -3.24 -18.95 2.31
C ALA A 62 -2.98 -18.47 3.75
N GLY A 63 -1.78 -18.71 4.30
CA GLY A 63 -1.36 -18.22 5.62
C GLY A 63 -0.59 -16.89 5.60
N ALA A 64 -0.50 -16.21 4.44
CA ALA A 64 0.03 -14.84 4.41
C ALA A 64 -0.98 -13.87 5.05
N PRO A 65 -0.51 -12.77 5.69
CA PRO A 65 -1.40 -11.70 6.14
C PRO A 65 -2.36 -11.31 5.03
N ASP A 66 -3.63 -11.13 5.33
CA ASP A 66 -4.68 -10.76 4.39
C ASP A 66 -4.57 -9.31 3.90
N ASP A 67 -3.87 -8.45 4.64
CA ASP A 67 -3.44 -7.11 4.20
C ASP A 67 -2.16 -7.15 3.34
N ALA A 68 -2.15 -6.35 2.27
CA ALA A 68 -1.04 -6.29 1.32
C ALA A 68 0.23 -5.65 1.92
N TRP A 69 0.10 -4.67 2.81
CA TRP A 69 1.26 -4.03 3.44
C TRP A 69 2.01 -5.01 4.34
N SER A 70 1.28 -5.71 5.20
CA SER A 70 1.79 -6.74 6.11
C SER A 70 2.40 -7.91 5.35
N ALA A 71 1.80 -8.30 4.21
CA ALA A 71 2.32 -9.34 3.34
C ALA A 71 3.59 -8.92 2.58
N ALA A 72 3.67 -7.65 2.14
CA ALA A 72 4.85 -7.11 1.47
C ALA A 72 6.10 -7.17 2.36
N GLY A 73 5.95 -6.93 3.67
CA GLY A 73 7.04 -7.10 4.65
C GLY A 73 7.48 -8.55 4.89
N ARG A 74 6.80 -9.54 4.31
CA ARG A 74 7.10 -10.98 4.48
C ARG A 74 7.39 -11.70 3.16
N THR A 75 7.57 -10.97 2.06
CA THR A 75 7.82 -11.58 0.74
C THR A 75 9.00 -12.53 0.76
N GLU A 76 10.04 -12.25 1.54
CA GLU A 76 11.22 -13.12 1.72
C GLU A 76 10.88 -14.54 2.20
N ARG A 77 9.80 -14.70 2.99
CA ARG A 77 9.32 -15.99 3.49
C ARG A 77 8.34 -16.68 2.54
N MET A 78 7.97 -16.03 1.45
CA MET A 78 7.02 -16.57 0.49
C MET A 78 7.71 -17.49 -0.52
N PRO A 79 7.04 -18.59 -0.91
CA PRO A 79 7.56 -19.49 -1.93
C PRO A 79 7.67 -18.76 -3.27
N PHE A 80 8.71 -19.10 -4.02
CA PHE A 80 8.83 -18.65 -5.41
C PHE A 80 7.71 -19.26 -6.25
N ARG A 81 7.31 -18.53 -7.28
CA ARG A 81 6.37 -19.01 -8.29
C ARG A 81 7.09 -19.79 -9.38
#